data_AF-A0A445HEP6-F1
#
_entry.id   AF-A0A445HEP6-F1
#
_cell.length_a   1.000
_cell.length_b   1.000
_cell.length_c   1.000
_cell.angle_alpha   90.00
_cell.angle_beta   90.00
_cell.angle_gamma   90.00
#
_symmetry.space_group_name_H-M   'P 1'
#
loop_
_entity.id
_entity.type
_entity.pdbx_description
1 polymer ?
#
loop_
_entity_poly.entity_id
_entity_poly.type
_entity_poly.pdbx_seq_one_letter_code
_entity_poly.pdbx_strand_id
1 'polypeptide(L)'
;MIKPWDPWWSKPSARNICLSKEGTQLVQPIPDQELLDDDIGSDEFSKVPLGPETPLPPLSRLSSKEPSPLLTVHLVDILYSYCFTLRLYNGDWRSDALGSVMVVLSVSSVLGQGAQPETVLEALSHCLEQVCCPAYRHIGGLQFGLGVIDDVISLLGLGTPALVCALRDMHWCIQEGEKEAKSERPRKSQRGGTRSAIKLAERKIYFIMCWVHEQPEEVWSSLAAIVRAEKTSAMEFQQINRSEDLNNKTEAKSKSLIQEI
;
A
#
# COMPACT_ATOMS: atom_id res chain seq x y z
N MET A 1 4.95 25.01 8.13
CA MET A 1 5.03 24.08 6.99
C MET A 1 5.31 22.70 7.58
N ILE A 2 4.41 21.73 7.40
CA ILE A 2 4.62 20.37 7.92
C ILE A 2 5.73 19.73 7.09
N LYS A 3 6.72 19.10 7.73
CA LYS A 3 7.78 18.39 7.02
C LYS A 3 7.18 17.16 6.32
N PRO A 4 7.52 16.89 5.05
CA PRO A 4 7.10 15.65 4.39
C PRO A 4 7.58 14.43 5.17
N TRP A 5 6.71 13.45 5.34
CA TRP A 5 7.08 12.16 5.95
C TRP A 5 7.94 11.35 4.98
N ASP A 6 9.07 10.88 5.51
CA ASP A 6 9.93 9.93 4.81
C ASP A 6 9.47 8.50 5.10
N PRO A 7 9.12 7.71 4.07
CA PRO A 7 8.62 6.37 4.29
C PRO A 7 9.62 5.47 4.99
N TRP A 8 9.15 4.67 5.95
CA TRP A 8 10.01 3.81 6.76
C TRP A 8 10.81 2.82 5.89
N TRP A 9 10.25 2.33 4.79
CA TRP A 9 10.93 1.41 3.85
C TRP A 9 12.08 2.04 3.07
N SER A 10 12.17 3.37 3.06
CA SER A 10 13.29 4.10 2.44
C SER A 10 14.48 4.25 3.39
N LYS A 11 14.31 3.93 4.68
CA LYS A 11 15.33 4.15 5.71
C LYS A 11 16.33 2.99 5.78
N PRO A 12 17.59 3.25 6.13
CA PRO A 12 18.57 2.18 6.35
C PRO A 12 18.13 1.16 7.41
N SER A 13 17.37 1.58 8.41
CA SER A 13 16.82 0.71 9.46
C SER A 13 15.89 -0.38 8.91
N ALA A 14 15.23 -0.16 7.78
CA ALA A 14 14.37 -1.17 7.16
C ALA A 14 15.15 -2.40 6.65
N ARG A 15 16.46 -2.27 6.41
CA ARG A 15 17.33 -3.39 6.03
C ARG A 15 17.72 -4.29 7.21
N ASN A 16 17.52 -3.80 8.44
CA ASN A 16 17.86 -4.51 9.66
C ASN A 16 16.63 -5.22 10.27
N ILE A 17 15.51 -5.27 9.56
CA ILE A 17 14.31 -5.98 10.02
C ILE A 17 14.60 -7.47 10.00
N CYS A 18 14.47 -8.12 11.14
CA CYS A 18 14.64 -9.56 11.28
C CYS A 18 13.47 -10.15 12.08
N LEU A 19 12.93 -11.25 11.57
CA LEU A 19 11.91 -12.04 12.25
C LEU A 19 12.49 -13.37 12.70
N SER A 20 11.86 -13.99 13.71
CA SER A 20 12.15 -15.36 14.07
C SER A 20 11.76 -16.32 12.94
N LYS A 21 12.16 -17.59 13.04
CA LYS A 21 11.75 -18.63 12.09
C LYS A 21 10.21 -18.80 12.06
N GLU A 22 9.57 -18.49 13.19
CA GLU A 22 8.13 -18.53 13.39
C GLU A 22 7.43 -17.21 13.02
N GLY A 23 8.17 -16.22 12.52
CA GLY A 23 7.62 -14.94 12.06
C GLY A 23 7.39 -13.89 13.15
N THR A 24 7.91 -14.11 14.37
CA THR A 24 7.79 -13.11 15.45
C THR A 24 8.86 -12.05 15.38
N GLN A 25 8.55 -10.85 15.86
CA GLN A 25 9.56 -9.79 15.99
C GLN A 25 10.67 -10.21 16.98
N LEU A 26 11.94 -10.05 16.56
CA LEU A 26 13.10 -10.36 17.40
C LEU A 26 13.53 -9.19 18.28
N VAL A 27 13.16 -7.96 17.92
CA VAL A 27 13.47 -6.75 18.68
C VAL A 27 12.18 -6.26 19.32
N GLN A 28 12.20 -6.11 20.65
CA GLN A 28 11.12 -5.44 21.39
C GLN A 28 11.58 -4.04 21.80
N PRO A 29 10.71 -3.03 21.73
CA PRO A 29 10.98 -1.75 22.38
C PRO A 29 11.24 -2.00 23.87
N ILE A 30 12.39 -1.54 24.37
CA ILE A 30 12.64 -1.54 25.81
C ILE A 30 11.66 -0.52 26.40
N PRO A 31 10.85 -0.85 27.42
CA PRO A 31 10.01 0.13 28.09
C PRO A 31 10.91 1.24 28.61
N ASP A 32 10.64 2.48 28.21
CA ASP A 32 11.46 3.65 28.51
C ASP A 32 11.65 3.80 30.03
N GLN A 33 12.76 3.26 30.54
CA GLN A 33 13.29 3.61 31.83
C GLN A 33 14.27 4.75 31.60
N GLU A 34 13.77 5.97 31.81
CA GLU A 34 14.55 7.19 32.06
C GLU A 34 15.61 7.53 30.99
N LEU A 35 15.17 7.89 29.79
CA LEU A 35 15.90 8.86 28.98
C LEU A 35 15.11 10.16 28.97
N LEU A 36 15.43 11.00 29.96
CA LEU A 36 15.17 12.43 29.91
C LEU A 36 16.00 13.00 28.76
N ASP A 37 15.41 13.18 27.59
CA ASP A 37 15.83 14.23 26.65
C ASP A 37 14.68 14.58 25.70
N ASP A 38 14.46 15.88 25.58
CA ASP A 38 13.43 16.56 24.79
C ASP A 38 13.47 16.19 23.29
N ASP A 39 12.63 15.26 22.83
CA ASP A 39 12.06 15.28 21.47
C ASP A 39 10.72 14.53 21.40
N ILE A 40 9.79 14.96 22.25
CA ILE A 40 8.42 14.43 22.26
C ILE A 40 7.68 15.01 21.04
N GLY A 41 7.74 14.30 19.90
CA GLY A 41 6.77 14.47 18.83
C GLY A 41 7.20 14.12 17.40
N SER A 42 8.48 13.83 17.14
CA SER A 42 8.96 13.73 15.74
C SER A 42 9.25 12.31 15.22
N ASP A 43 9.41 11.31 16.10
CA ASP A 43 10.08 10.06 15.69
C ASP A 43 9.24 8.77 15.75
N GLU A 44 7.99 8.76 16.25
CA GLU A 44 7.18 7.52 16.27
C GLU A 44 6.69 7.09 14.88
N PHE A 45 6.20 8.04 14.07
CA PHE A 45 5.72 7.77 12.69
C PHE A 45 6.84 7.47 11.70
N SER A 46 8.07 7.72 12.14
CA SER A 46 9.31 7.55 11.43
C SER A 46 9.88 6.13 11.60
N LYS A 47 9.41 5.39 12.61
CA LYS A 47 9.93 4.07 12.95
C LYS A 47 9.32 2.98 12.07
N VAL A 48 10.13 1.95 11.83
CA VAL A 48 9.70 0.73 11.14
C VAL A 48 8.54 0.12 11.93
N PRO A 49 7.43 -0.29 11.27
CA PRO A 49 6.32 -0.91 11.95
C PRO A 49 6.73 -2.19 12.67
N LEU A 50 6.12 -2.42 13.83
CA LEU A 50 6.35 -3.62 14.64
C LEU A 50 5.87 -4.87 13.90
N GLY A 51 6.65 -5.94 14.03
CA GLY A 51 6.29 -7.25 13.48
C GLY A 51 5.23 -7.95 14.34
N PRO A 52 4.80 -9.16 13.94
CA PRO A 52 3.92 -9.99 14.75
C PRO A 52 4.53 -10.30 16.13
N GLU A 53 3.76 -10.13 17.20
CA GLU A 53 4.17 -10.54 18.56
C GLU A 53 4.02 -12.05 18.76
N THR A 54 3.04 -12.64 18.08
CA THR A 54 2.73 -14.07 18.15
C THR A 54 3.21 -14.78 16.90
N PRO A 55 3.69 -16.04 17.01
CA PRO A 55 4.07 -16.87 15.87
C PRO A 55 3.00 -16.89 14.78
N LEU A 56 3.42 -16.71 13.53
CA LEU A 56 2.52 -16.88 12.38
C LEU A 56 2.20 -18.36 12.22
N PRO A 57 0.91 -18.76 12.24
CA PRO A 57 0.55 -20.15 12.06
C PRO A 57 0.83 -20.58 10.61
N PRO A 58 1.11 -21.86 10.38
CA PRO A 58 1.23 -22.36 9.02
C PRO A 58 -0.10 -22.24 8.27
N LEU A 59 -0.04 -22.01 6.96
CA LEU A 59 -1.21 -21.81 6.09
C LEU A 59 -2.20 -22.97 6.12
N SER A 60 -1.71 -24.19 6.30
CA SER A 60 -2.53 -25.40 6.43
C SER A 60 -3.51 -25.36 7.62
N ARG A 61 -3.24 -24.52 8.63
CA ARG A 61 -4.18 -24.27 9.75
C ARG A 61 -5.25 -23.24 9.40
N LEU A 62 -5.02 -22.39 8.40
CA LEU A 62 -5.97 -21.35 7.99
C LEU A 62 -6.88 -21.82 6.86
N SER A 63 -6.38 -22.67 5.97
CA SER A 63 -7.13 -23.23 4.84
C SER A 63 -6.67 -24.65 4.55
N SER A 64 -7.63 -25.53 4.28
CA SER A 64 -7.37 -26.87 3.76
C SER A 64 -7.18 -26.90 2.23
N LYS A 65 -7.51 -25.80 1.55
CA LYS A 65 -7.31 -25.64 0.10
C LYS A 65 -5.93 -25.10 -0.18
N GLU A 66 -5.35 -25.56 -1.29
CA GLU A 66 -4.09 -25.01 -1.79
C GLU A 66 -4.21 -23.50 -2.03
N PRO A 67 -3.16 -22.73 -1.68
CA PRO A 67 -3.13 -21.30 -1.94
C PRO A 67 -3.27 -20.99 -3.43
N SER A 68 -4.03 -19.94 -3.77
CA SER A 68 -4.17 -19.51 -5.16
C SER A 68 -2.83 -19.07 -5.74
N PRO A 69 -2.52 -19.39 -7.01
CA PRO A 69 -1.31 -18.89 -7.67
C PRO A 69 -1.32 -17.37 -7.85
N LEU A 70 -2.48 -16.71 -7.69
CA LEU A 70 -2.65 -15.26 -7.86
C LEU A 70 -2.29 -14.46 -6.59
N LEU A 71 -1.82 -15.09 -5.52
CA LEU A 71 -1.53 -14.40 -4.27
C LEU A 71 -0.39 -13.37 -4.38
N THR A 72 0.57 -13.58 -5.29
CA THR A 72 1.60 -12.59 -5.63
C THR A 72 0.98 -11.32 -6.25
N VAL A 73 -0.01 -11.48 -7.14
CA VAL A 73 -0.72 -10.36 -7.76
C VAL A 73 -1.58 -9.62 -6.72
N HIS A 74 -2.29 -10.37 -5.87
CA HIS A 74 -3.06 -9.78 -4.77
C HIS A 74 -2.16 -9.00 -3.79
N LEU A 75 -0.95 -9.50 -3.52
CA LEU A 75 0.01 -8.81 -2.67
C LEU A 75 0.39 -7.44 -3.26
N VAL A 76 0.57 -7.32 -4.58
CA VAL A 76 0.89 -6.03 -5.22
C VAL A 76 -0.21 -4.99 -5.00
N ASP A 77 -1.48 -5.36 -5.24
CA ASP A 77 -2.65 -4.48 -5.00
C ASP A 77 -2.72 -4.03 -3.53
N ILE A 78 -2.48 -4.95 -2.59
CA ILE A 78 -2.51 -4.67 -1.15
C ILE A 78 -1.34 -3.78 -0.71
N LEU A 79 -0.12 -4.05 -1.18
CA LEU A 79 1.05 -3.21 -0.87
C LEU A 79 0.89 -1.82 -1.47
N TYR A 80 0.35 -1.70 -2.69
CA TYR A 80 0.10 -0.40 -3.30
C TYR A 80 -0.89 0.41 -2.46
N SER A 81 -2.03 -0.19 -2.08
CA SER A 81 -3.04 0.50 -1.25
C SER A 81 -2.49 0.89 0.13
N TYR A 82 -1.65 0.05 0.75
CA TYR A 82 -0.93 0.40 1.98
C TYR A 82 0.01 1.61 1.79
N CYS A 83 0.89 1.57 0.79
CA CYS A 83 1.85 2.63 0.53
C CYS A 83 1.15 3.96 0.21
N PHE A 84 0.11 3.92 -0.62
CA PHE A 84 -0.70 5.09 -0.95
C PHE A 84 -1.35 5.68 0.31
N THR A 85 -1.95 4.85 1.15
CA THR A 85 -2.61 5.29 2.39
C THR A 85 -1.62 5.95 3.33
N LEU A 86 -0.44 5.35 3.55
CA LEU A 86 0.58 5.96 4.38
C LEU A 86 1.09 7.30 3.85
N ARG A 87 1.28 7.43 2.53
CA ARG A 87 1.65 8.73 1.96
C ARG A 87 0.55 9.77 2.09
N LEU A 88 -0.71 9.37 1.91
CA LEU A 88 -1.87 10.25 2.07
C LEU A 88 -1.97 10.80 3.50
N TYR A 89 -1.70 9.95 4.49
CA TYR A 89 -1.75 10.29 5.91
C TYR A 89 -0.39 10.72 6.48
N ASN A 90 0.61 10.98 5.62
CA ASN A 90 1.94 11.42 6.02
C ASN A 90 2.56 10.54 7.14
N GLY A 91 2.39 9.22 7.03
CA GLY A 91 2.88 8.23 7.98
C GLY A 91 1.96 7.94 9.17
N ASP A 92 0.95 8.78 9.43
CA ASP A 92 0.08 8.67 10.60
C ASP A 92 -1.36 8.29 10.22
N TRP A 93 -1.56 7.03 9.85
CA TRP A 93 -2.90 6.50 9.61
C TRP A 93 -3.79 6.50 10.87
N ARG A 94 -3.21 6.61 12.08
CA ARG A 94 -3.97 6.55 13.35
C ARG A 94 -4.73 7.85 13.62
N SER A 95 -4.30 8.97 13.01
CA SER A 95 -5.00 10.25 13.10
C SER A 95 -6.46 10.18 12.65
N ASP A 96 -6.79 9.27 11.73
CA ASP A 96 -8.13 8.94 11.26
C ASP A 96 -8.13 7.49 10.76
N ALA A 97 -8.28 6.56 11.71
CA ALA A 97 -8.13 5.13 11.43
C ALA A 97 -9.24 4.64 10.50
N LEU A 98 -10.49 5.04 10.75
CA LEU A 98 -11.61 4.68 9.87
C LEU A 98 -11.43 5.24 8.45
N GLY A 99 -11.06 6.51 8.29
CA GLY A 99 -10.79 7.08 6.97
C GLY A 99 -9.62 6.40 6.25
N SER A 100 -8.55 6.06 6.98
CA SER A 100 -7.42 5.29 6.45
C SER A 100 -7.87 3.93 5.91
N VAL A 101 -8.72 3.21 6.65
CA VAL A 101 -9.32 1.95 6.20
C VAL A 101 -10.20 2.16 4.97
N MET A 102 -10.97 3.24 4.91
CA MET A 102 -11.80 3.54 3.74
C MET A 102 -10.96 3.85 2.49
N VAL A 103 -9.78 4.46 2.65
CA VAL A 103 -8.81 4.66 1.55
C VAL A 103 -8.23 3.34 1.08
N VAL A 104 -7.81 2.47 2.00
CA VAL A 104 -7.35 1.12 1.65
C VAL A 104 -8.41 0.38 0.82
N LEU A 105 -9.66 0.36 1.28
CA LEU A 105 -10.76 -0.32 0.60
C LEU A 105 -11.17 0.34 -0.71
N SER A 106 -10.98 1.66 -0.88
CA SER A 106 -11.30 2.33 -2.14
C SER A 106 -10.24 2.09 -3.22
N VAL A 107 -8.97 1.99 -2.83
CA VAL A 107 -7.84 1.82 -3.76
C VAL A 107 -7.60 0.35 -4.12
N SER A 108 -7.85 -0.57 -3.19
CA SER A 108 -7.63 -2.00 -3.38
C SER A 108 -8.85 -2.69 -4.01
N SER A 109 -8.67 -3.24 -5.20
CA SER A 109 -9.69 -4.10 -5.84
C SER A 109 -9.89 -5.40 -5.06
N VAL A 110 -8.81 -5.94 -4.50
CA VAL A 110 -8.78 -7.23 -3.79
C VAL A 110 -9.50 -7.13 -2.44
N LEU A 111 -9.28 -6.05 -1.69
CA LEU A 111 -9.86 -5.85 -0.36
C LEU A 111 -11.23 -5.18 -0.42
N GLY A 112 -11.40 -4.19 -1.30
CA GLY A 112 -12.64 -3.41 -1.42
C GLY A 112 -13.75 -4.12 -2.17
N GLN A 113 -13.41 -4.75 -3.30
CA GLN A 113 -14.38 -5.34 -4.22
C GLN A 113 -14.36 -6.87 -4.21
N GLY A 114 -13.34 -7.48 -3.57
CA GLY A 114 -13.14 -8.92 -3.61
C GLY A 114 -12.73 -9.43 -5.00
N ALA A 115 -12.16 -8.55 -5.83
CA ALA A 115 -11.67 -8.90 -7.15
C ALA A 115 -10.50 -9.89 -7.09
N GLN A 116 -10.25 -10.56 -8.21
CA GLN A 116 -9.14 -11.52 -8.36
C GLN A 116 -8.32 -11.14 -9.59
N PRO A 117 -7.55 -10.03 -9.54
CA PRO A 117 -6.71 -9.63 -10.65
C PRO A 117 -5.76 -10.77 -11.01
N GLU A 118 -5.68 -11.08 -12.30
CA GLU A 118 -4.89 -12.19 -12.82
C GLU A 118 -3.46 -11.76 -13.15
N THR A 119 -3.25 -10.46 -13.36
CA THR A 119 -1.95 -9.89 -13.74
C THR A 119 -1.55 -8.69 -12.88
N VAL A 120 -0.25 -8.44 -12.77
CA VAL A 120 0.30 -7.26 -12.10
C VAL A 120 -0.16 -5.97 -12.78
N LEU A 121 -0.24 -5.97 -14.12
CA LEU A 121 -0.75 -4.83 -14.88
C LEU A 121 -2.19 -4.49 -14.50
N GLU A 122 -3.07 -5.50 -14.39
CA GLU A 122 -4.48 -5.30 -14.02
C GLU A 122 -4.60 -4.71 -12.61
N ALA A 123 -3.88 -5.30 -11.64
CA ALA A 123 -3.85 -4.81 -10.27
C ALA A 123 -3.38 -3.34 -10.19
N LEU A 124 -2.25 -3.02 -10.83
CA LEU A 124 -1.70 -1.66 -10.82
C LEU A 124 -2.58 -0.67 -11.58
N SER A 125 -3.16 -1.09 -12.71
CA SER A 125 -4.05 -0.23 -13.51
C SER A 125 -5.28 0.17 -12.71
N HIS A 126 -5.89 -0.78 -11.98
CA HIS A 126 -7.00 -0.49 -11.09
C HIS A 126 -6.58 0.52 -10.00
N CYS A 127 -5.49 0.25 -9.29
CA CYS A 127 -5.03 1.14 -8.23
C CYS A 127 -4.69 2.55 -8.75
N LEU A 128 -4.05 2.65 -9.91
CA LEU A 128 -3.73 3.93 -10.57
C LEU A 128 -4.99 4.70 -10.94
N GLU A 129 -6.01 4.02 -11.47
CA GLU A 129 -7.30 4.63 -11.79
C GLU A 129 -7.98 5.18 -10.54
N GLN A 130 -7.98 4.42 -9.42
CA GLN A 130 -8.53 4.87 -8.15
C GLN A 130 -7.80 6.11 -7.62
N VAL A 131 -6.46 6.12 -7.57
CA VAL A 131 -5.71 7.29 -7.05
C VAL A 131 -5.75 8.50 -7.99
N CYS A 132 -6.09 8.32 -9.27
CA CYS A 132 -6.28 9.41 -10.22
C CYS A 132 -7.72 9.96 -10.24
N CYS A 133 -8.65 9.35 -9.49
CA CYS A 133 -10.02 9.81 -9.44
C CYS A 133 -10.12 11.21 -8.77
N PRO A 134 -11.25 11.93 -8.96
CA PRO A 134 -11.43 13.27 -8.38
C PRO A 134 -11.21 13.34 -6.85
N ALA A 135 -11.45 12.24 -6.12
CA ALA A 135 -11.25 12.20 -4.67
C ALA A 135 -9.78 12.40 -4.27
N TYR A 136 -8.82 11.90 -5.06
CA TYR A 136 -7.40 11.92 -4.74
C TYR A 136 -6.56 12.78 -5.69
N ARG A 137 -7.17 13.40 -6.71
CA ARG A 137 -6.50 14.23 -7.70
C ARG A 137 -5.59 15.32 -7.10
N HIS A 138 -5.96 15.85 -5.93
CA HIS A 138 -5.23 16.90 -5.23
C HIS A 138 -3.87 16.45 -4.68
N ILE A 139 -3.60 15.14 -4.60
CA ILE A 139 -2.39 14.55 -4.01
C ILE A 139 -1.21 14.50 -5.00
N GLY A 140 -1.45 14.75 -6.29
CA GLY A 140 -0.39 14.78 -7.32
C GLY A 140 -0.68 13.92 -8.56
N GLY A 141 -1.84 13.26 -8.60
CA GLY A 141 -2.33 12.52 -9.76
C GLY A 141 -1.41 11.38 -10.18
N LEU A 142 -1.30 11.15 -11.49
CA LEU A 142 -0.60 9.98 -12.05
C LEU A 142 0.88 9.90 -11.66
N GLN A 143 1.60 11.03 -11.58
CA GLN A 143 3.02 11.01 -11.19
C GLN A 143 3.20 10.55 -9.74
N PHE A 144 2.30 10.96 -8.85
CA PHE A 144 2.28 10.47 -7.48
C PHE A 144 1.96 8.97 -7.45
N GLY A 145 0.95 8.52 -8.20
CA GLY A 145 0.59 7.10 -8.31
C GLY A 145 1.75 6.22 -8.82
N LEU A 146 2.48 6.67 -9.85
CA LEU A 146 3.68 5.98 -10.34
C LEU A 146 4.82 5.95 -9.30
N GLY A 147 4.89 6.96 -8.42
CA GLY A 147 5.81 6.98 -7.29
C GLY A 147 5.45 5.95 -6.22
N VAL A 148 4.16 5.69 -5.98
CA VAL A 148 3.71 4.61 -5.09
C VAL A 148 4.17 3.24 -5.58
N ILE A 149 4.28 3.04 -6.90
CA ILE A 149 4.84 1.80 -7.44
C ILE A 149 6.32 1.62 -7.05
N ASP A 150 7.11 2.69 -6.92
CA ASP A 150 8.48 2.58 -6.41
C ASP A 150 8.52 2.13 -4.95
N ASP A 151 7.52 2.51 -4.15
CA ASP A 151 7.41 2.05 -2.77
C ASP A 151 7.14 0.55 -2.70
N VAL A 152 6.24 0.06 -3.54
CA VAL A 152 5.96 -1.38 -3.66
C VAL A 152 7.23 -2.12 -4.07
N ILE A 153 7.96 -1.62 -5.06
CA ILE A 153 9.25 -2.20 -5.49
C ILE A 153 10.27 -2.19 -4.35
N SER A 154 10.32 -1.11 -3.57
CA SER A 154 11.24 -0.97 -2.43
C SER A 154 10.91 -1.97 -1.33
N LEU A 155 9.63 -2.12 -0.97
CA LEU A 155 9.17 -3.10 0.02
C LEU A 155 9.46 -4.54 -0.42
N LEU A 156 9.21 -4.88 -1.69
CA LEU A 156 9.54 -6.20 -2.24
C LEU A 156 11.06 -6.45 -2.18
N GLY A 157 11.87 -5.41 -2.43
CA GLY A 157 13.33 -5.49 -2.34
C GLY A 157 13.89 -5.65 -0.91
N LEU A 158 13.10 -5.34 0.12
CA LEU A 158 13.47 -5.59 1.52
C LEU A 158 13.16 -7.03 1.99
N GLY A 159 12.39 -7.79 1.21
CA GLY A 159 12.12 -9.21 1.45
C GLY A 159 11.06 -9.50 2.52
N THR A 160 10.95 -10.79 2.88
CA THR A 160 9.89 -11.32 3.75
C THR A 160 9.68 -10.54 5.06
N PRO A 161 10.73 -10.18 5.83
CA PRO A 161 10.54 -9.49 7.11
C PRO A 161 9.81 -8.15 6.97
N ALA A 162 10.20 -7.33 6.00
CA ALA A 162 9.58 -6.04 5.76
C ALA A 162 8.13 -6.17 5.26
N LEU A 163 7.87 -7.14 4.38
CA LEU A 163 6.52 -7.42 3.88
C LEU A 163 5.58 -7.85 5.01
N VAL A 164 6.04 -8.71 5.91
CA VAL A 164 5.27 -9.13 7.09
C VAL A 164 4.99 -7.95 8.02
N CYS A 165 5.97 -7.07 8.28
CA CYS A 165 5.75 -5.86 9.09
C CYS A 165 4.75 -4.89 8.42
N ALA A 166 4.84 -4.68 7.10
CA ALA A 166 3.88 -3.85 6.36
C ALA A 166 2.46 -4.40 6.46
N LEU A 167 2.29 -5.71 6.24
CA LEU A 167 0.99 -6.38 6.34
C LEU A 167 0.46 -6.39 7.76
N ARG A 168 1.32 -6.49 8.78
CA ARG A 168 0.92 -6.39 10.18
C ARG A 168 0.43 -4.98 10.53
N ASP A 169 1.13 -3.93 10.11
CA ASP A 169 0.71 -2.55 10.33
C ASP A 169 -0.62 -2.25 9.63
N MET A 170 -0.78 -2.73 8.39
CA MET A 170 -2.04 -2.65 7.67
C MET A 170 -3.17 -3.41 8.39
N HIS A 171 -2.89 -4.63 8.87
CA HIS A 171 -3.86 -5.41 9.66
C HIS A 171 -4.27 -4.66 10.93
N TRP A 172 -3.33 -4.00 11.60
CA TRP A 172 -3.62 -3.18 12.77
C TRP A 172 -4.46 -1.95 12.39
N CYS A 173 -4.17 -1.28 11.27
CA CYS A 173 -4.99 -0.20 10.74
C CYS A 173 -6.45 -0.63 10.53
N ILE A 174 -6.67 -1.79 9.89
CA ILE A 174 -8.02 -2.36 9.72
C ILE A 174 -8.72 -2.60 11.07
N GLN A 175 -7.99 -3.09 12.08
CA GLN A 175 -8.54 -3.35 13.41
C GLN A 175 -8.94 -2.08 14.16
N GLU A 176 -8.12 -1.02 14.12
CA GLU A 176 -8.46 0.27 14.72
C GLU A 176 -9.66 0.91 14.00
N GLY A 177 -9.68 0.89 12.67
CA GLY A 177 -10.84 1.37 11.91
C GLY A 177 -12.12 0.58 12.21
N GLU A 178 -12.04 -0.75 12.45
CA GLU A 178 -13.21 -1.53 12.88
C GLU A 178 -13.69 -1.11 14.28
N LYS A 179 -12.78 -0.77 15.20
CA LYS A 179 -13.14 -0.27 16.54
C LYS A 179 -13.82 1.10 16.43
N GLU A 180 -13.27 2.01 15.64
CA GLU A 180 -13.82 3.35 15.43
C GLU A 180 -15.23 3.29 14.79
N ALA A 181 -15.42 2.44 13.77
CA ALA A 181 -16.73 2.20 13.15
C ALA A 181 -17.77 1.59 14.11
N LYS A 182 -17.35 0.91 15.19
CA LYS A 182 -18.25 0.41 16.23
C LYS A 182 -18.66 1.52 17.20
N SER A 183 -17.75 2.43 17.55
CA SER A 183 -17.99 3.54 18.48
C SER A 183 -18.85 4.66 17.89
N GLU A 184 -18.77 4.89 16.58
CA GLU A 184 -19.68 5.82 15.92
C GLU A 184 -21.13 5.31 16.01
N ARG A 185 -22.08 6.22 16.28
CA ARG A 185 -23.53 5.96 16.24
C ARG A 185 -24.06 6.28 14.83
N PRO A 186 -24.27 5.33 13.90
CA PRO A 186 -24.55 5.70 12.51
C PRO A 186 -25.99 5.33 12.07
N ARG A 187 -26.43 5.98 10.98
CA ARG A 187 -27.69 5.72 10.26
C ARG A 187 -27.70 4.30 9.68
N LYS A 188 -28.84 3.59 9.83
CA LYS A 188 -28.98 2.12 9.72
C LYS A 188 -28.63 1.48 8.35
N SER A 189 -28.53 2.22 7.24
CA SER A 189 -28.45 1.64 5.90
C SER A 189 -27.03 1.40 5.35
N GLN A 190 -26.02 2.13 5.82
CA GLN A 190 -24.64 2.05 5.28
C GLN A 190 -23.69 1.17 6.13
N ARG A 191 -24.12 0.81 7.35
CA ARG A 191 -23.29 0.14 8.38
C ARG A 191 -22.99 -1.33 8.08
N GLY A 192 -23.90 -2.02 7.38
CA GLY A 192 -23.77 -3.45 7.11
C GLY A 192 -22.61 -3.76 6.16
N GLY A 193 -22.60 -3.09 5.00
CA GLY A 193 -21.62 -3.30 3.93
C GLY A 193 -20.19 -2.96 4.34
N THR A 194 -19.98 -1.77 4.91
CA THR A 194 -18.64 -1.33 5.35
C THR A 194 -18.05 -2.25 6.39
N ARG A 195 -18.82 -2.63 7.42
CA ARG A 195 -18.31 -3.51 8.48
C ARG A 195 -17.99 -4.92 7.96
N SER A 196 -18.79 -5.44 7.03
CA SER A 196 -18.46 -6.72 6.39
C SER A 196 -17.20 -6.63 5.54
N ALA A 197 -17.01 -5.54 4.80
CA ALA A 197 -15.82 -5.32 3.99
C ALA A 197 -14.56 -5.25 4.85
N ILE A 198 -14.59 -4.48 5.94
CA ILE A 198 -13.48 -4.39 6.92
C ILE A 198 -13.09 -5.76 7.45
N LYS A 199 -14.06 -6.60 7.83
CA LYS A 199 -13.78 -7.96 8.34
C LYS A 199 -13.23 -8.91 7.28
N LEU A 200 -13.69 -8.78 6.04
CA LEU A 200 -13.17 -9.58 4.92
C LEU A 200 -11.73 -9.17 4.60
N ALA A 201 -11.45 -7.87 4.60
CA ALA A 201 -10.11 -7.32 4.41
C ALA A 201 -9.16 -7.76 5.53
N GLU A 202 -9.57 -7.67 6.80
CA GLU A 202 -8.78 -8.15 7.95
C GLU A 202 -8.34 -9.61 7.75
N ARG A 203 -9.29 -10.49 7.42
CA ARG A 203 -9.02 -11.92 7.19
C ARG A 203 -8.11 -12.16 5.99
N LYS A 204 -8.31 -11.42 4.89
CA LYS A 204 -7.51 -11.55 3.67
C LYS A 204 -6.07 -11.10 3.91
N ILE A 205 -5.86 -9.97 4.59
CA ILE A 205 -4.53 -9.46 4.96
C ILE A 205 -3.83 -10.46 5.88
N TYR A 206 -4.53 -10.98 6.90
CA TYR A 206 -3.96 -11.98 7.80
C TYR A 206 -3.52 -13.26 7.07
N PHE A 207 -4.36 -13.75 6.15
CA PHE A 207 -4.04 -14.90 5.31
C PHE A 207 -2.82 -14.64 4.44
N ILE A 208 -2.75 -13.48 3.78
CA ILE A 208 -1.61 -13.11 2.91
C ILE A 208 -0.34 -12.93 3.74
N MET A 209 -0.41 -12.36 4.94
CA MET A 209 0.73 -12.25 5.86
C MET A 209 1.32 -13.61 6.22
N CYS A 210 0.47 -14.60 6.54
CA CYS A 210 0.92 -15.97 6.80
C CYS A 210 1.50 -16.62 5.52
N TRP A 211 0.90 -16.36 4.36
CA TRP A 211 1.39 -16.89 3.08
C TRP A 211 2.75 -16.32 2.70
N VAL A 212 2.96 -15.01 2.85
CA VAL A 212 4.23 -14.33 2.60
C VAL A 212 5.34 -14.92 3.46
N HIS A 213 5.07 -15.20 4.73
CA HIS A 213 6.06 -15.79 5.65
C HIS A 213 6.56 -17.17 5.19
N GLU A 214 5.74 -17.93 4.48
CA GLU A 214 6.10 -19.26 3.96
C GLU A 214 6.79 -19.24 2.59
N GLN A 215 6.87 -18.10 1.91
CA GLN A 215 7.47 -18.03 0.57
C GLN A 215 8.98 -17.84 0.64
N PRO A 216 9.72 -18.40 -0.34
CA PRO A 216 11.15 -18.19 -0.46
C PRO A 216 11.47 -16.78 -1.01
N GLU A 217 12.64 -16.24 -0.65
CA GLU A 217 12.99 -14.83 -0.92
C GLU A 217 13.09 -14.49 -2.42
N GLU A 218 13.40 -15.47 -3.27
CA GLU A 218 13.54 -15.30 -4.72
C GLU A 218 12.23 -14.87 -5.39
N VAL A 219 11.09 -15.20 -4.77
CA VAL A 219 9.75 -14.79 -5.24
C VAL A 219 9.64 -13.27 -5.26
N TRP A 220 10.19 -12.58 -4.25
CA TRP A 220 10.08 -11.13 -4.12
C TRP A 220 10.96 -10.39 -5.12
N SER A 221 12.16 -10.91 -5.37
CA SER A 221 13.05 -10.37 -6.41
C SER A 221 12.41 -10.49 -7.80
N SER A 222 11.78 -11.64 -8.08
CA SER A 222 11.07 -11.89 -9.34
C SER A 222 9.85 -10.98 -9.49
N LEU A 223 9.03 -10.87 -8.43
CA LEU A 223 7.85 -10.00 -8.43
C LEU A 223 8.22 -8.52 -8.57
N ALA A 224 9.28 -8.06 -7.90
CA ALA A 224 9.79 -6.69 -8.03
C ALA A 224 10.25 -6.38 -9.46
N ALA A 225 10.85 -7.34 -10.16
CA ALA A 225 11.23 -7.19 -11.56
C ALA A 225 10.00 -7.02 -12.47
N ILE A 226 8.94 -7.82 -12.25
CA ILE A 226 7.68 -7.70 -12.99
C ILE A 226 7.02 -6.34 -12.74
N VAL A 227 6.87 -5.94 -11.47
CA VAL A 227 6.27 -4.63 -11.11
C VAL A 227 7.06 -3.47 -11.73
N ARG A 228 8.39 -3.55 -11.75
CA ARG A 228 9.25 -2.54 -12.39
C ARG A 228 9.08 -2.49 -13.90
N ALA A 229 8.94 -3.64 -14.56
CA ALA A 229 8.68 -3.71 -15.99
C ALA A 229 7.33 -3.06 -16.34
N GLU A 230 6.26 -3.41 -15.62
CA GLU A 230 4.93 -2.82 -15.83
C GLU A 230 4.92 -1.30 -15.63
N LYS A 231 5.63 -0.82 -14.59
CA LYS A 231 5.81 0.62 -14.39
C LYS A 231 6.49 1.30 -15.58
N THR A 232 7.57 0.69 -16.09
CA THR A 232 8.34 1.25 -17.20
C THR A 232 7.47 1.35 -18.45
N SER A 233 6.72 0.29 -18.78
CA SER A 233 5.74 0.29 -19.87
C SER A 233 4.69 1.40 -19.73
N ALA A 234 4.16 1.60 -18.51
CA ALA A 234 3.18 2.66 -18.25
C ALA A 234 3.77 4.07 -18.43
N MET A 235 5.05 4.28 -18.06
CA MET A 235 5.74 5.55 -18.26
C MET A 235 6.03 5.84 -19.73
N GLU A 236 6.45 4.83 -20.49
CA GLU A 236 6.69 4.96 -21.93
C GLU A 236 5.41 5.33 -22.68
N PHE A 237 4.29 4.66 -22.38
CA PHE A 237 2.99 5.00 -22.96
C PHE A 237 2.55 6.44 -22.64
N GLN A 238 2.80 6.91 -21.41
CA GLN A 238 2.55 8.30 -21.04
C GLN A 238 3.40 9.29 -21.83
N GLN A 239 4.68 8.98 -22.07
CA GLN A 239 5.59 9.86 -22.81
C GLN A 239 5.20 9.98 -24.28
N ILE A 240 4.78 8.86 -24.89
CA ILE A 240 4.26 8.83 -26.28
C ILE A 240 3.02 9.73 -26.39
N ASN A 241 2.01 9.52 -25.54
CA ASN A 241 0.79 10.33 -25.57
C ASN A 241 1.06 11.83 -25.37
N ARG A 242 1.98 12.20 -24.47
CA ARG A 242 2.38 13.61 -24.29
C ARG A 242 3.03 14.20 -25.53
N SER A 243 3.85 13.43 -26.23
CA SER A 243 4.51 13.87 -27.47
C SER A 243 3.51 14.07 -28.61
N GLU A 244 2.51 13.18 -28.74
CA GLU A 244 1.43 13.29 -29.71
C GLU A 244 0.56 14.51 -29.45
N ASP A 245 0.18 14.77 -28.19
CA ASP A 245 -0.57 15.96 -27.80
C ASP A 245 0.16 17.27 -28.10
N LEU A 246 1.49 17.30 -27.91
CA LEU A 246 2.33 18.45 -28.23
C LEU A 246 2.42 18.68 -29.74
N ASN A 247 2.58 17.61 -30.53
CA ASN A 247 2.59 17.68 -31.99
C ASN A 247 1.25 18.19 -32.54
N ASN A 248 0.13 17.63 -32.05
CA ASN A 248 -1.22 18.05 -32.43
C ASN A 248 -1.49 19.53 -32.08
N LYS A 249 -1.04 20.01 -30.92
CA LYS A 249 -1.14 21.43 -30.53
C LYS A 249 -0.28 22.35 -31.38
N THR A 250 0.88 21.87 -31.84
CA THR A 250 1.79 22.64 -32.70
C THR A 250 1.21 22.77 -34.12
N GLU A 251 0.65 21.69 -34.66
CA GLU A 251 -0.07 21.72 -35.94
C GLU A 251 -1.34 22.59 -35.91
N ALA A 252 -2.05 22.61 -34.78
CA ALA A 252 -3.22 23.49 -34.62
C ALA A 252 -2.83 24.97 -34.62
N LYS A 253 -1.69 25.33 -34.02
CA LYS A 253 -1.16 26.71 -33.99
C LYS A 253 -0.57 27.16 -35.33
N SER A 254 0.01 26.26 -36.13
CA SER A 254 0.51 26.61 -37.46
C SER A 254 -0.61 26.89 -38.47
N LYS A 255 -1.83 26.40 -38.22
CA LYS A 255 -3.00 26.62 -39.08
C LYS A 255 -3.74 27.94 -38.83
N SER A 256 -3.40 28.72 -37.80
CA SER A 256 -4.12 29.96 -37.42
C SER A 256 -3.47 31.28 -37.89
N LEU A 257 -2.55 31.25 -38.85
CA LEU A 257 -1.98 32.45 -39.47
C LEU A 257 -2.76 32.82 -40.75
N ILE A 258 -3.91 33.47 -40.59
CA ILE A 258 -4.53 34.23 -41.69
C ILE A 258 -4.46 35.71 -41.31
N GLN A 259 -3.72 36.45 -42.14
CA GLN A 259 -3.52 37.90 -42.07
C GLN A 259 -4.72 38.57 -42.77
N GLU A 260 -5.49 39.39 -42.06
CA GLU A 260 -6.51 40.25 -42.68
C GLU A 260 -5.83 41.34 -43.53
N ILE A 261 -6.36 41.53 -44.75
CA ILE A 261 -6.07 42.67 -45.65
C ILE A 261 -7.17 43.69 -45.46
#